data_AF-A0AAV5IXM2-F1
#
_entry.id   AF-A0AAV5IXM2-F1
#
_cell.length_a   1.000
_cell.length_b   1.000
_cell.length_c   1.000
_cell.angle_alpha   90.00
_cell.angle_beta   90.00
_cell.angle_gamma   90.00
#
_symmetry.space_group_name_H-M   'P 1'
#
loop_
_entity.id
_entity.type
_entity.pdbx_description
1 polymer ?
#
loop_
_entity_poly.entity_id
_entity_poly.type
_entity_poly.pdbx_seq_one_letter_code
_entity_poly.pdbx_strand_id
1 'polypeptide(L)'
;MSIYREEAVDAIISCLRNSESPAVQIAAAETIVALQGRFTASGKPLTRPFLLKHAGLERSYRLLMRKEQLSNISGELKDVSEEERAADAWERKMAFVLASHEFGLLFEAFSEGIKSRHAELSSACFVAATWLIYMLGVLPDTGIRGAARVCLLSRFISIFKSAKDIEDKSLSLLALKSFMQDPEGLQDLSSYMKDIWKGLRELKRCSPLAIEILKVLCEGQGSSADLWNHKELLQVDSSENGEVLSIACFKDKIFSGHSDGTIKVWNGRGNILHLIQEIREHTKAVTSLSILQSGERLYSGSLDKTARVWSIGNEVIHCIQVHDMKDQVHNLVVANSISCFIPQGAGVKVHFWNGQSKVLSPNKYIKCLALVHGRLYCGCHDSSIQELDLASGTLSTIQSGTRKLLGKANPVQALQVHDRLIYSASSSLDGATVKIWSCSNYSMIGSITTTSEVRSMAISSELIYLGCKGGTVEVWDQKKHTKIETLQTGTNCKVITMALDVNEEVLVIGTSDGRIQVNCCLSSKSPINCFSLNAILIYKNYVFYRHGS
;
A
#
# COMPACT_ATOMS: atom_id res chain seq x y z
N MET A 1 -21.14 -15.23 -42.83
CA MET A 1 -19.78 -15.55 -42.35
C MET A 1 -19.02 -16.21 -43.50
N SER A 2 -17.70 -16.02 -43.59
CA SER A 2 -16.86 -16.62 -44.64
C SER A 2 -16.41 -18.01 -44.19
N ILE A 3 -16.63 -19.05 -45.00
CA ILE A 3 -16.23 -20.44 -44.69
C ILE A 3 -14.73 -20.53 -44.38
N TYR A 4 -13.90 -19.87 -45.18
CA TYR A 4 -12.44 -19.84 -45.00
C TYR A 4 -11.99 -19.26 -43.65
N ARG A 5 -12.81 -18.40 -43.05
CA ARG A 5 -12.48 -17.80 -41.76
C ARG A 5 -12.69 -18.79 -40.62
N GLU A 6 -13.80 -19.53 -40.65
CA GLU A 6 -14.11 -20.54 -39.64
C GLU A 6 -13.05 -21.66 -39.69
N GLU A 7 -12.76 -22.17 -40.89
CA GLU A 7 -11.72 -23.19 -41.10
C GLU A 7 -10.33 -22.74 -40.61
N ALA A 8 -9.99 -21.46 -40.81
CA ALA A 8 -8.72 -20.93 -40.31
C ALA A 8 -8.67 -20.89 -38.79
N VAL A 9 -9.77 -20.53 -38.11
CA VAL A 9 -9.84 -20.54 -36.64
C VAL A 9 -9.81 -21.98 -36.11
N ASP A 10 -10.50 -22.91 -36.75
CA ASP A 10 -10.46 -24.34 -36.42
C ASP A 10 -9.05 -24.91 -36.51
N ALA A 11 -8.33 -24.57 -37.59
CA ALA A 11 -6.94 -24.98 -37.77
C ALA A 11 -6.04 -24.44 -36.64
N ILE A 12 -6.22 -23.18 -36.25
CA ILE A 12 -5.47 -22.58 -35.14
C ILE A 12 -5.79 -23.26 -33.81
N ILE A 13 -7.07 -23.53 -33.51
CA ILE A 13 -7.48 -24.22 -32.28
C ILE A 13 -6.93 -25.65 -32.25
N SER A 14 -6.99 -26.37 -33.37
CA SER A 14 -6.39 -27.70 -33.51
C SER A 14 -4.89 -27.67 -33.23
N CYS A 15 -4.17 -26.67 -33.77
CA CYS A 15 -2.75 -26.48 -33.51
C CYS A 15 -2.45 -26.18 -32.03
N LEU A 16 -3.27 -25.35 -31.37
CA LEU A 16 -3.13 -25.08 -29.94
C LEU A 16 -3.34 -26.33 -29.08
N ARG A 17 -4.27 -27.22 -29.48
CA ARG A 17 -4.58 -28.46 -28.77
C ARG A 17 -3.60 -29.60 -29.06
N ASN A 18 -2.69 -29.41 -30.02
CA ASN A 18 -1.71 -30.43 -30.39
C ASN A 18 -0.61 -30.56 -29.33
N SER A 19 -0.81 -31.47 -28.38
CA SER A 19 0.12 -31.76 -27.29
C SER A 19 1.43 -32.46 -27.75
N GLU A 20 1.48 -32.95 -28.98
CA GLU A 20 2.64 -33.66 -29.52
C GLU A 20 3.74 -32.70 -30.00
N SER A 21 3.39 -31.46 -30.35
CA SER A 21 4.34 -30.47 -30.90
C SER A 21 4.23 -29.09 -30.25
N PRO A 22 5.06 -28.79 -29.23
CA PRO A 22 5.08 -27.48 -28.59
C PRO A 22 5.36 -26.33 -29.55
N ALA A 23 6.19 -26.54 -30.58
CA ALA A 23 6.51 -25.51 -31.57
C ALA A 23 5.27 -25.08 -32.38
N VAL A 24 4.39 -26.02 -32.73
CA VAL A 24 3.13 -25.74 -33.42
C VAL A 24 2.16 -24.99 -32.50
N GLN A 25 2.09 -25.38 -31.22
CA GLN A 25 1.28 -24.67 -30.23
C GLN A 25 1.75 -23.23 -30.05
N ILE A 26 3.07 -23.00 -29.95
CA ILE A 26 3.66 -21.67 -29.79
C ILE A 26 3.34 -20.81 -31.01
N ALA A 27 3.58 -21.32 -32.23
CA ALA A 27 3.28 -20.60 -33.45
C ALA A 27 1.79 -20.22 -33.55
N ALA A 28 0.88 -21.11 -33.16
CA ALA A 28 -0.55 -20.83 -33.14
C ALA A 28 -0.91 -19.74 -32.11
N ALA A 29 -0.35 -19.81 -30.90
CA ALA A 29 -0.57 -18.80 -29.86
C ALA A 29 -0.03 -17.42 -30.26
N GLU A 30 1.20 -17.37 -30.80
CA GLU A 30 1.83 -16.14 -31.29
C GLU A 30 1.08 -15.54 -32.47
N THR A 31 0.54 -16.38 -33.36
CA THR A 31 -0.34 -15.94 -34.46
C THR A 31 -1.55 -15.19 -33.90
N ILE A 32 -2.20 -15.72 -32.87
CA ILE A 32 -3.34 -15.04 -32.24
C ILE A 32 -2.92 -13.72 -31.59
N VAL A 33 -1.78 -13.69 -30.91
CA VAL A 33 -1.23 -12.44 -30.33
C VAL A 33 -1.01 -11.39 -31.43
N ALA A 34 -0.49 -11.80 -32.58
CA ALA A 34 -0.24 -10.91 -33.72
C ALA A 34 -1.53 -10.40 -34.40
N LEU A 35 -2.64 -11.16 -34.34
CA LEU A 35 -3.94 -10.74 -34.90
C LEU A 35 -4.51 -9.47 -34.26
N GLN A 36 -4.00 -9.04 -33.10
CA GLN A 36 -4.32 -7.73 -32.53
C GLN A 36 -4.02 -6.56 -33.49
N GLY A 37 -3.01 -6.72 -34.38
CA GLY A 37 -2.76 -5.80 -35.47
C GLY A 37 -1.84 -4.62 -35.14
N ARG A 38 -1.23 -4.56 -33.95
CA ARG A 38 -0.26 -3.52 -33.60
C ARG A 38 1.15 -4.09 -33.58
N PHE A 39 2.08 -3.44 -34.28
CA PHE A 39 3.44 -3.92 -34.44
C PHE A 39 4.48 -2.81 -34.25
N THR A 40 5.63 -3.21 -33.73
CA THR A 40 6.87 -2.41 -33.76
C THR A 40 7.35 -2.23 -35.20
N ALA A 41 8.26 -1.27 -35.44
CA ALA A 41 8.95 -1.15 -36.74
C ALA A 41 9.71 -2.42 -37.15
N SER A 42 10.07 -3.28 -36.18
CA SER A 42 10.72 -4.57 -36.42
C SER A 42 9.75 -5.72 -36.70
N GLY A 43 8.44 -5.46 -36.77
CA GLY A 43 7.41 -6.47 -37.01
C GLY A 43 7.01 -7.30 -35.79
N LYS A 44 7.53 -7.00 -34.59
CA LYS A 44 7.09 -7.65 -33.34
C LYS A 44 5.72 -7.14 -32.88
N PRO A 45 4.83 -8.01 -32.38
CA PRO A 45 3.51 -7.59 -31.90
C PRO A 45 3.61 -6.75 -30.61
N LEU A 46 2.77 -5.72 -30.52
CA LEU A 46 2.69 -4.77 -29.40
C LEU A 46 1.57 -5.10 -28.40
N THR A 47 0.96 -6.28 -28.51
CA THR A 47 -0.19 -6.72 -27.69
C THR A 47 0.07 -6.63 -26.20
N ARG A 48 1.19 -7.19 -25.73
CA ARG A 48 1.53 -7.15 -24.31
C ARG A 48 1.76 -5.70 -23.80
N PRO A 49 2.63 -4.87 -24.42
CA PRO A 49 2.77 -3.46 -24.05
C PRO A 49 1.46 -2.67 -24.05
N PHE A 50 0.59 -2.92 -25.03
CA PHE A 50 -0.71 -2.26 -25.14
C PHE A 50 -1.64 -2.63 -23.98
N LEU A 51 -1.72 -3.91 -23.62
CA LEU A 51 -2.49 -4.35 -22.45
C LEU A 51 -1.93 -3.76 -21.14
N LEU A 52 -0.61 -3.65 -21.01
CA LEU A 52 0.02 -3.02 -19.84
C LEU A 52 -0.33 -1.53 -19.71
N LYS A 53 -0.45 -0.80 -20.82
CA LYS A 53 -0.99 0.58 -20.85
C LYS A 53 -2.40 0.60 -20.24
N HIS A 54 -3.28 -0.32 -20.66
CA HIS A 54 -4.65 -0.43 -20.12
C HIS A 54 -4.72 -0.91 -18.67
N ALA A 55 -3.72 -1.67 -18.20
CA ALA A 55 -3.59 -2.07 -16.80
C ALA A 55 -3.04 -0.95 -15.88
N GLY A 56 -2.74 0.23 -16.43
CA GLY A 56 -2.23 1.39 -15.69
C GLY A 56 -0.71 1.48 -15.56
N LEU A 57 0.05 0.63 -16.26
CA LEU A 57 1.53 0.65 -16.29
C LEU A 57 2.05 1.45 -17.50
N GLU A 58 1.61 2.70 -17.61
CA GLU A 58 1.88 3.53 -18.78
C GLU A 58 3.38 3.82 -19.01
N ARG A 59 4.19 3.79 -17.95
CA ARG A 59 5.63 4.06 -18.02
C ARG A 59 6.38 3.03 -18.88
N SER A 60 6.06 1.73 -18.75
CA SER A 60 6.68 0.67 -19.56
C SER A 60 6.35 0.85 -21.04
N TYR A 61 5.09 1.18 -21.34
CA TYR A 61 4.65 1.47 -22.70
C TYR A 61 5.34 2.72 -23.29
N ARG A 62 5.37 3.84 -22.56
CA ARG A 62 6.03 5.07 -23.04
C ARG A 62 7.53 4.90 -23.27
N LEU A 63 8.23 4.10 -22.47
CA LEU A 63 9.66 3.81 -22.67
C LEU A 63 9.91 3.05 -23.97
N LEU A 64 9.06 2.07 -24.28
CA LEU A 64 9.09 1.35 -25.55
C LEU A 64 8.80 2.28 -26.74
N MET A 65 7.71 3.06 -26.68
CA MET A 65 7.37 3.98 -27.77
C MET A 65 8.44 5.06 -27.99
N ARG A 66 9.11 5.55 -26.95
CA ARG A 66 10.25 6.47 -27.10
C ARG A 66 11.45 5.82 -27.79
N LYS A 67 11.73 4.54 -27.50
CA LYS A 67 12.80 3.79 -28.16
C LYS A 67 12.54 3.62 -29.65
N GLU A 68 11.26 3.47 -30.03
CA GLU A 68 10.83 3.39 -31.43
C GLU A 68 10.78 4.75 -32.14
N GLN A 69 10.37 5.81 -31.44
CA GLN A 69 10.41 7.17 -31.99
C GLN A 69 11.85 7.67 -32.23
N LEU A 70 12.81 7.25 -31.39
CA LEU A 70 14.24 7.51 -31.63
C LEU A 70 14.78 6.79 -32.87
N SER A 71 14.15 5.68 -33.30
CA SER A 71 14.47 5.02 -34.58
C SER A 71 13.75 5.63 -35.78
N ASN A 72 12.64 6.36 -35.58
CA ASN A 72 11.84 6.99 -36.63
C ASN A 72 11.96 8.52 -36.57
N ILE A 73 13.10 9.06 -36.99
CA ILE A 73 13.24 10.50 -37.26
C ILE A 73 12.76 10.79 -38.69
N SER A 74 11.45 10.76 -38.92
CA SER A 74 10.78 11.49 -40.02
C SER A 74 9.25 11.32 -39.96
N GLY A 75 8.50 12.41 -39.83
CA GLY A 75 7.11 12.51 -40.33
C GLY A 75 5.96 12.48 -39.33
N GLU A 76 5.33 13.64 -39.16
CA GLU A 76 3.89 13.91 -38.99
C GLU A 76 3.08 13.35 -37.79
N LEU A 77 2.80 14.24 -36.82
CA LEU A 77 1.91 14.03 -35.67
C LEU A 77 0.40 13.91 -36.01
N LYS A 78 -0.01 14.03 -37.28
CA LYS A 78 -1.43 13.96 -37.69
C LYS A 78 -1.91 12.54 -38.04
N ASP A 79 -1.04 11.67 -38.56
CA ASP A 79 -1.42 10.29 -39.00
C ASP A 79 -1.66 9.32 -37.83
N VAL A 80 -1.00 9.54 -36.69
CA VAL A 80 -1.06 8.62 -35.54
C VAL A 80 -2.50 8.41 -35.02
N SER A 81 -3.37 9.42 -35.11
CA SER A 81 -4.76 9.31 -34.63
C SER A 81 -5.68 8.52 -35.57
N GLU A 82 -5.41 8.46 -36.88
CA GLU A 82 -6.23 7.68 -37.82
C GLU A 82 -5.78 6.22 -37.85
N GLU A 83 -4.47 5.98 -37.79
CA GLU A 83 -3.89 4.64 -37.62
C GLU A 83 -4.37 3.97 -36.34
N GLU A 84 -4.41 4.69 -35.20
CA GLU A 84 -4.89 4.14 -33.93
C GLU A 84 -6.38 3.77 -34.00
N ARG A 85 -7.21 4.57 -34.70
CA ARG A 85 -8.64 4.23 -34.94
C ARG A 85 -8.81 3.02 -35.85
N ALA A 86 -8.00 2.90 -36.89
CA ALA A 86 -8.03 1.75 -37.79
C ALA A 86 -7.61 0.46 -37.05
N ALA A 87 -6.57 0.55 -36.22
CA ALA A 87 -6.13 -0.55 -35.36
C ALA A 87 -7.21 -0.95 -34.34
N ASP A 88 -7.89 0.01 -33.71
CA ASP A 88 -9.00 -0.25 -32.79
C ASP A 88 -10.17 -0.96 -33.47
N ALA A 89 -10.52 -0.54 -34.70
CA ALA A 89 -11.58 -1.16 -35.49
C ALA A 89 -11.22 -2.60 -35.90
N TRP A 90 -9.97 -2.81 -36.33
CA TRP A 90 -9.44 -4.13 -36.65
C TRP A 90 -9.44 -5.06 -35.44
N GLU A 91 -8.94 -4.58 -34.30
CA GLU A 91 -8.87 -5.33 -33.05
C GLU A 91 -10.26 -5.81 -32.59
N ARG A 92 -11.27 -4.91 -32.61
CA ARG A 92 -12.66 -5.28 -32.28
C ARG A 92 -13.19 -6.37 -33.20
N LYS A 93 -12.94 -6.24 -34.51
CA LYS A 93 -13.39 -7.23 -35.50
C LYS A 93 -12.74 -8.59 -35.28
N MET A 94 -11.42 -8.64 -35.07
CA MET A 94 -10.70 -9.89 -34.86
C MET A 94 -11.05 -10.53 -33.52
N ALA A 95 -11.11 -9.75 -32.44
CA ALA A 95 -11.50 -10.28 -31.13
C ALA A 95 -12.93 -10.84 -31.15
N PHE A 96 -13.87 -10.19 -31.84
CA PHE A 96 -15.23 -10.70 -32.00
C PHE A 96 -15.27 -12.04 -32.75
N VAL A 97 -14.50 -12.16 -33.84
CA VAL A 97 -14.40 -13.40 -34.62
C VAL A 97 -13.84 -14.52 -33.76
N LEU A 98 -12.69 -14.29 -33.12
CA LEU A 98 -12.00 -15.32 -32.33
C LEU A 98 -12.81 -15.75 -31.11
N ALA A 99 -13.40 -14.81 -30.38
CA ALA A 99 -14.14 -15.12 -29.17
C ALA A 99 -15.48 -15.79 -29.45
N SER A 100 -16.16 -15.44 -30.55
CA SER A 100 -17.48 -15.99 -30.88
C SER A 100 -17.41 -17.36 -31.57
N HIS A 101 -16.22 -17.80 -31.95
CA HIS A 101 -16.00 -19.08 -32.64
C HIS A 101 -16.28 -20.26 -31.70
N GLU A 102 -17.16 -21.16 -32.13
CA GLU A 102 -17.54 -22.41 -31.44
C GLU A 102 -17.66 -22.29 -29.90
N PHE A 103 -18.27 -21.20 -29.42
CA PHE A 103 -18.65 -20.95 -28.03
C PHE A 103 -17.61 -21.38 -26.96
N GLY A 104 -16.38 -20.85 -27.08
CA GLY A 104 -15.40 -20.88 -25.98
C GLY A 104 -14.32 -21.96 -26.05
N LEU A 105 -14.29 -22.78 -27.11
CA LEU A 105 -13.20 -23.75 -27.34
C LEU A 105 -11.81 -23.14 -27.35
N LEU A 106 -11.70 -21.89 -27.82
CA LEU A 106 -10.45 -21.14 -27.81
C LEU A 106 -9.99 -20.80 -26.39
N PHE A 107 -10.92 -20.43 -25.49
CA PHE A 107 -10.59 -20.16 -24.09
C PHE A 107 -10.16 -21.42 -23.33
N GLU A 108 -10.75 -22.57 -23.65
CA GLU A 108 -10.30 -23.86 -23.14
C GLU A 108 -8.87 -24.18 -23.60
N ALA A 109 -8.58 -23.99 -24.90
CA ALA A 109 -7.25 -24.21 -25.45
C ALA A 109 -6.20 -23.29 -24.79
N PHE A 110 -6.54 -22.02 -24.52
CA PHE A 110 -5.67 -21.13 -23.75
C PHE A 110 -5.49 -21.58 -22.31
N SER A 111 -6.55 -22.08 -21.66
CA SER A 111 -6.46 -22.57 -20.27
C SER A 111 -5.43 -23.69 -20.14
N GLU A 112 -5.38 -24.61 -21.10
CA GLU A 112 -4.36 -25.66 -21.15
C GLU A 112 -2.98 -25.13 -21.54
N GLY A 113 -2.90 -24.23 -22.54
CA GLY A 113 -1.65 -23.61 -22.95
C GLY A 113 -0.96 -22.81 -21.82
N ILE A 114 -1.74 -22.11 -21.00
CA ILE A 114 -1.25 -21.37 -19.82
C ILE A 114 -0.58 -22.31 -18.80
N LYS A 115 -1.09 -23.54 -18.63
CA LYS A 115 -0.50 -24.54 -17.72
C LYS A 115 0.76 -25.21 -18.27
N SER A 116 1.09 -24.96 -19.53
CA SER A 116 2.22 -25.63 -20.17
C SER A 116 3.53 -25.36 -19.43
N ARG A 117 4.39 -26.38 -19.39
CA ARG A 117 5.78 -26.26 -18.90
C ARG A 117 6.65 -25.38 -19.81
N HIS A 118 6.23 -25.15 -21.05
CA HIS A 118 6.94 -24.33 -22.02
C HIS A 118 6.60 -22.86 -21.79
N ALA A 119 7.58 -22.08 -21.30
CA ALA A 119 7.38 -20.69 -20.88
C ALA A 119 6.85 -19.80 -22.03
N GLU A 120 7.35 -20.01 -23.26
CA GLU A 120 6.91 -19.27 -24.45
C GLU A 120 5.42 -19.51 -24.75
N LEU A 121 4.99 -20.78 -24.75
CA LEU A 121 3.58 -21.13 -24.96
C LEU A 121 2.69 -20.56 -23.85
N SER A 122 3.09 -20.75 -22.59
CA SER A 122 2.36 -20.26 -21.43
C SER A 122 2.19 -18.74 -21.49
N SER A 123 3.27 -18.01 -21.81
CA SER A 123 3.26 -16.55 -21.97
C SER A 123 2.39 -16.10 -23.15
N ALA A 124 2.51 -16.73 -24.32
CA ALA A 124 1.71 -16.36 -25.50
C ALA A 124 0.21 -16.60 -25.27
N CYS A 125 -0.16 -17.76 -24.72
CA CYS A 125 -1.55 -18.06 -24.36
C CYS A 125 -2.08 -17.12 -23.27
N PHE A 126 -1.27 -16.77 -22.27
CA PHE A 126 -1.64 -15.80 -21.24
C PHE A 126 -1.93 -14.42 -21.82
N VAL A 127 -1.06 -13.91 -22.70
CA VAL A 127 -1.26 -12.61 -23.35
C VAL A 127 -2.48 -12.63 -24.28
N ALA A 128 -2.64 -13.68 -25.10
CA ALA A 128 -3.78 -13.83 -25.99
C ALA A 128 -5.11 -13.92 -25.22
N ALA A 129 -5.15 -14.71 -24.14
CA ALA A 129 -6.31 -14.83 -23.27
C ALA A 129 -6.65 -13.48 -22.60
N THR A 130 -5.64 -12.77 -22.08
CA THR A 130 -5.82 -11.45 -21.46
C THR A 130 -6.42 -10.46 -22.47
N TRP A 131 -5.90 -10.46 -23.70
CA TRP A 131 -6.40 -9.62 -24.78
C TRP A 131 -7.87 -9.89 -25.07
N LEU A 132 -8.25 -11.15 -25.32
CA LEU A 132 -9.64 -11.47 -25.65
C LEU A 132 -10.58 -11.18 -24.48
N ILE A 133 -10.20 -11.48 -23.24
CA ILE A 133 -11.02 -11.15 -22.05
C ILE A 133 -11.19 -9.64 -21.89
N TYR A 134 -10.12 -8.86 -22.10
CA TYR A 134 -10.22 -7.40 -22.15
C TYR A 134 -11.25 -6.95 -23.19
N MET A 135 -11.18 -7.51 -24.40
CA MET A 135 -12.10 -7.17 -25.49
C MET A 135 -13.53 -7.62 -25.23
N LEU A 136 -13.76 -8.73 -24.53
CA LEU A 136 -15.11 -9.16 -24.15
C LEU A 136 -15.85 -8.13 -23.29
N GLY A 137 -15.12 -7.32 -22.50
CA GLY A 137 -15.71 -6.21 -21.75
C GLY A 137 -16.09 -5.00 -22.62
N VAL A 138 -15.51 -4.91 -23.81
CA VAL A 138 -15.71 -3.83 -24.76
C VAL A 138 -16.75 -4.19 -25.84
N LEU A 139 -16.84 -5.47 -26.18
CA LEU A 139 -17.77 -6.01 -27.16
C LEU A 139 -19.18 -6.22 -26.58
N PRO A 140 -20.22 -6.27 -27.42
CA PRO A 140 -21.58 -6.63 -26.99
C PRO A 140 -21.59 -8.00 -26.31
N ASP A 141 -22.43 -8.15 -25.29
CA ASP A 141 -22.54 -9.44 -24.61
C ASP A 141 -23.29 -10.44 -25.49
N THR A 142 -22.60 -11.52 -25.85
CA THR A 142 -23.14 -12.64 -26.64
C THR A 142 -23.33 -13.90 -25.78
N GLY A 143 -23.18 -13.80 -24.45
CA GLY A 143 -23.18 -14.94 -23.52
C GLY A 143 -21.82 -15.66 -23.44
N ILE A 144 -20.87 -15.34 -24.31
CA ILE A 144 -19.53 -15.93 -24.33
C ILE A 144 -18.70 -15.60 -23.06
N ARG A 145 -19.04 -14.50 -22.37
CA ARG A 145 -18.39 -14.08 -21.13
C ARG A 145 -18.41 -15.17 -20.07
N GLY A 146 -19.53 -15.90 -19.95
CA GLY A 146 -19.67 -17.04 -19.04
C GLY A 146 -18.70 -18.18 -19.38
N ALA A 147 -18.60 -18.54 -20.67
CA ALA A 147 -17.67 -19.58 -21.13
C ALA A 147 -16.20 -19.21 -20.87
N ALA A 148 -15.82 -17.95 -21.16
CA ALA A 148 -14.49 -17.43 -20.86
C ALA A 148 -14.19 -17.49 -19.35
N ARG A 149 -15.16 -17.12 -18.51
CA ARG A 149 -15.04 -17.13 -17.06
C ARG A 149 -14.79 -18.54 -16.51
N VAL A 150 -15.59 -19.51 -16.93
CA VAL A 150 -15.43 -20.93 -16.52
C VAL A 150 -14.04 -21.46 -16.88
N CYS A 151 -13.53 -21.13 -18.07
CA CYS A 151 -12.24 -21.64 -18.54
C CYS A 151 -11.03 -20.97 -17.86
N LEU A 152 -11.11 -19.64 -17.63
CA LEU A 152 -9.91 -18.83 -17.40
C LEU A 152 -9.87 -18.11 -16.05
N LEU A 153 -10.98 -17.89 -15.36
CA LEU A 153 -11.00 -17.12 -14.10
C LEU A 153 -10.01 -17.69 -13.07
N SER A 154 -10.08 -19.00 -12.82
CA SER A 154 -9.18 -19.69 -11.88
C SER A 154 -7.69 -19.61 -12.30
N ARG A 155 -7.41 -19.53 -13.60
CA ARG A 155 -6.05 -19.40 -14.15
C ARG A 155 -5.49 -18.03 -13.87
N PHE A 156 -6.25 -16.98 -14.15
CA PHE A 156 -5.84 -15.61 -13.86
C PHE A 156 -5.61 -15.36 -12.37
N ILE A 157 -6.44 -15.95 -11.50
CA ILE A 157 -6.26 -15.85 -10.05
C ILE A 157 -4.98 -16.56 -9.61
N SER A 158 -4.70 -17.74 -10.16
CA SER A 158 -3.48 -18.49 -9.87
C SER A 158 -2.22 -17.73 -10.31
N ILE A 159 -2.23 -17.12 -11.51
CA ILE A 159 -1.12 -16.29 -12.00
C ILE A 159 -0.97 -15.04 -11.14
N PHE A 160 -2.07 -14.34 -10.86
CA PHE A 160 -2.06 -13.15 -10.00
C PHE A 160 -1.41 -13.40 -8.64
N LYS A 161 -1.70 -14.57 -8.04
CA LYS A 161 -1.13 -15.00 -6.77
C LYS A 161 0.35 -15.39 -6.84
N SER A 162 0.78 -16.02 -7.92
CA SER A 162 2.11 -16.64 -8.02
C SER A 162 3.15 -15.80 -8.77
N ALA A 163 2.71 -14.85 -9.59
CA ALA A 163 3.57 -14.01 -10.41
C ALA A 163 4.50 -13.16 -9.55
N LYS A 164 5.79 -13.14 -9.91
CA LYS A 164 6.80 -12.28 -9.27
C LYS A 164 6.89 -10.92 -9.96
N ASP A 165 6.60 -10.88 -11.26
CA ASP A 165 6.63 -9.66 -12.06
C ASP A 165 5.34 -8.86 -11.86
N ILE A 166 5.51 -7.53 -11.72
CA ILE A 166 4.42 -6.56 -11.61
C ILE A 166 3.62 -6.53 -12.92
N GLU A 167 4.26 -6.74 -14.06
CA GLU A 167 3.58 -6.74 -15.36
C GLU A 167 2.55 -7.88 -15.47
N ASP A 168 2.94 -9.12 -15.18
CA ASP A 168 2.02 -10.29 -15.22
C ASP A 168 0.91 -10.19 -14.19
N LYS A 169 1.22 -9.66 -12.99
CA LYS A 169 0.21 -9.32 -11.99
C LYS A 169 -0.79 -8.30 -12.53
N SER A 170 -0.32 -7.27 -13.22
CA SER A 170 -1.17 -6.21 -13.75
C SER A 170 -2.01 -6.68 -14.95
N LEU A 171 -1.47 -7.54 -15.81
CA LEU A 171 -2.23 -8.18 -16.89
C LEU A 171 -3.32 -9.11 -16.34
N SER A 172 -2.98 -9.92 -15.34
CA SER A 172 -3.98 -10.74 -14.66
C SER A 172 -5.07 -9.88 -14.04
N LEU A 173 -4.69 -8.76 -13.44
CA LEU A 173 -5.63 -7.82 -12.86
C LEU A 173 -6.57 -7.19 -13.89
N LEU A 174 -6.06 -6.86 -15.09
CA LEU A 174 -6.87 -6.37 -16.20
C LEU A 174 -7.91 -7.41 -16.64
N ALA A 175 -7.53 -8.68 -16.74
CA ALA A 175 -8.48 -9.75 -17.05
C ALA A 175 -9.54 -9.92 -15.95
N LEU A 176 -9.14 -9.88 -14.67
CA LEU A 176 -10.07 -9.96 -13.53
C LEU A 176 -11.06 -8.79 -13.52
N LYS A 177 -10.60 -7.57 -13.87
CA LYS A 177 -11.48 -6.40 -14.03
C LYS A 177 -12.60 -6.66 -15.03
N SER A 178 -12.27 -7.26 -16.19
CA SER A 178 -13.24 -7.54 -17.23
C SER A 178 -14.32 -8.51 -16.77
N PHE A 179 -13.97 -9.52 -15.97
CA PHE A 179 -14.95 -10.43 -15.37
C PHE A 179 -15.87 -9.76 -14.34
N MET A 180 -15.48 -8.62 -13.77
CA MET A 180 -16.31 -7.89 -12.81
C MET A 180 -17.42 -7.04 -13.47
N GLN A 181 -17.41 -6.92 -14.80
CA GLN A 181 -18.42 -6.13 -15.51
C GLN A 181 -19.79 -6.81 -15.55
N ASP A 182 -19.86 -8.11 -15.24
CA ASP A 182 -21.10 -8.86 -15.14
C ASP A 182 -21.36 -9.34 -13.69
N PRO A 183 -22.63 -9.41 -13.23
CA PRO A 183 -22.96 -9.76 -11.85
C PRO A 183 -22.49 -11.16 -11.42
N GLU A 184 -22.56 -12.13 -12.32
CA GLU A 184 -22.15 -13.51 -12.03
C GLU A 184 -20.63 -13.59 -11.84
N GLY A 185 -19.86 -12.83 -12.62
CA GLY A 185 -18.42 -12.76 -12.49
C GLY A 185 -17.97 -12.11 -11.20
N LEU A 186 -18.68 -11.07 -10.73
CA LEU A 186 -18.46 -10.51 -9.40
C LEU A 186 -18.76 -11.54 -8.29
N GLN A 187 -19.82 -12.33 -8.46
CA GLN A 187 -20.16 -13.42 -7.53
C GLN A 187 -19.10 -14.53 -7.52
N ASP A 188 -18.62 -14.97 -8.69
CA ASP A 188 -17.57 -15.99 -8.77
C ASP A 188 -16.25 -15.48 -8.17
N LEU A 189 -15.88 -14.22 -8.43
CA LEU A 189 -14.71 -13.57 -7.83
C LEU A 189 -14.81 -13.46 -6.31
N SER A 190 -16.01 -13.32 -5.76
CA SER A 190 -16.22 -13.28 -4.30
C SER A 190 -15.66 -14.53 -3.60
N SER A 191 -15.74 -15.70 -4.25
CA SER A 191 -15.20 -16.95 -3.72
C SER A 191 -13.66 -16.97 -3.64
N TYR A 192 -13.00 -16.16 -4.46
CA TYR A 192 -11.54 -16.03 -4.54
C TYR A 192 -11.01 -14.73 -3.93
N MET A 193 -11.86 -13.91 -3.30
CA MET A 193 -11.45 -12.64 -2.71
C MET A 193 -10.17 -12.77 -1.88
N LYS A 194 -10.05 -13.83 -1.08
CA LYS A 194 -8.88 -14.11 -0.22
C LYS A 194 -7.57 -14.13 -1.01
N ASP A 195 -7.57 -14.69 -2.21
CA ASP A 195 -6.37 -14.81 -3.06
C ASP A 195 -6.06 -13.50 -3.79
N ILE A 196 -7.06 -12.66 -4.04
CA ILE A 196 -6.92 -11.42 -4.83
C ILE A 196 -6.58 -10.22 -3.92
N TRP A 197 -7.07 -10.18 -2.68
CA TRP A 197 -6.85 -9.05 -1.77
C TRP A 197 -5.38 -8.75 -1.51
N LYS A 198 -4.54 -9.78 -1.31
CA LYS A 198 -3.10 -9.60 -1.08
C LYS A 198 -2.42 -8.93 -2.28
N GLY A 199 -2.61 -9.47 -3.48
CA GLY A 199 -1.99 -8.91 -4.68
C GLY A 199 -2.53 -7.50 -5.01
N LEU A 200 -3.79 -7.21 -4.72
CA LEU A 200 -4.36 -5.88 -4.88
C LEU A 200 -3.68 -4.84 -3.98
N ARG A 201 -3.37 -5.18 -2.72
CA ARG A 201 -2.66 -4.29 -1.80
C ARG A 201 -1.23 -4.04 -2.24
N GLU A 202 -0.51 -5.09 -2.65
CA GLU A 202 0.84 -4.97 -3.22
C GLU A 202 0.86 -4.03 -4.43
N LEU A 203 -0.17 -4.09 -5.28
CA LEU A 203 -0.27 -3.28 -6.50
C LEU A 203 -0.91 -1.90 -6.30
N LYS A 204 -1.53 -1.63 -5.14
CA LYS A 204 -2.25 -0.37 -4.83
C LYS A 204 -1.42 0.88 -5.15
N ARG A 205 -0.10 0.83 -4.94
CA ARG A 205 0.82 1.94 -5.18
C ARG A 205 1.28 2.07 -6.63
N CYS A 206 1.20 0.99 -7.41
CA CYS A 206 1.79 0.89 -8.74
C CYS A 206 0.73 0.84 -9.85
N SER A 207 -0.51 0.45 -9.53
CA SER A 207 -1.60 0.29 -10.48
C SER A 207 -2.87 0.98 -9.99
N PRO A 208 -3.32 2.06 -10.66
CA PRO A 208 -4.63 2.66 -10.39
C PRO A 208 -5.79 1.67 -10.51
N LEU A 209 -5.63 0.66 -11.37
CA LEU A 209 -6.61 -0.40 -11.57
C LEU A 209 -6.83 -1.24 -10.30
N ALA A 210 -5.77 -1.47 -9.50
CA ALA A 210 -5.90 -2.16 -8.22
C ALA A 210 -6.81 -1.39 -7.25
N ILE A 211 -6.67 -0.07 -7.20
CA ILE A 211 -7.53 0.79 -6.37
C ILE A 211 -8.99 0.73 -6.84
N GLU A 212 -9.23 0.74 -8.15
CA GLU A 212 -10.57 0.65 -8.73
C GLU A 212 -11.25 -0.68 -8.36
N ILE A 213 -10.56 -1.80 -8.55
CA ILE A 213 -11.10 -3.14 -8.22
C ILE A 213 -11.35 -3.27 -6.71
N LEU A 214 -10.43 -2.77 -5.87
CA LEU A 214 -10.63 -2.74 -4.42
C LEU A 214 -11.91 -2.01 -4.02
N LYS A 215 -12.21 -0.86 -4.66
CA LYS A 215 -13.44 -0.11 -4.40
C LYS A 215 -14.69 -0.91 -4.75
N VAL A 216 -14.73 -1.50 -5.95
CA VAL A 216 -15.89 -2.29 -6.40
C VAL A 216 -16.13 -3.49 -5.49
N LEU A 217 -15.07 -4.18 -5.06
CA LEU A 217 -15.17 -5.31 -4.13
C LEU A 217 -15.63 -4.88 -2.73
N CYS A 218 -15.23 -3.70 -2.25
CA CYS A 218 -15.70 -3.12 -0.98
C CYS A 218 -17.16 -2.69 -1.01
N GLU A 219 -17.61 -2.06 -2.11
CA GLU A 219 -18.96 -1.52 -2.27
C GLU A 219 -20.02 -2.63 -2.35
N GLY A 220 -19.67 -3.79 -2.92
CA GLY A 220 -20.57 -4.94 -3.04
C GLY A 220 -20.83 -5.74 -1.75
N GLN A 221 -20.17 -5.42 -0.62
CA GLN A 221 -20.27 -6.18 0.62
C GLN A 221 -21.01 -5.40 1.72
N GLY A 222 -22.09 -5.99 2.23
CA GLY A 222 -23.02 -5.37 3.19
C GLY A 222 -22.47 -5.09 4.59
N SER A 223 -21.26 -5.54 4.92
CA SER A 223 -20.67 -5.45 6.28
C SER A 223 -19.15 -5.29 6.19
N SER A 224 -18.61 -4.15 6.67
CA SER A 224 -17.15 -3.93 6.74
C SER A 224 -16.50 -4.79 7.84
N ALA A 225 -17.28 -5.21 8.85
CA ALA A 225 -16.76 -5.96 9.99
C ALA A 225 -16.39 -7.41 9.67
N ASP A 226 -17.05 -8.05 8.70
CA ASP A 226 -16.68 -9.41 8.25
C ASP A 226 -15.43 -9.40 7.36
N LEU A 227 -15.07 -8.22 6.84
CA LEU A 227 -13.96 -8.06 5.92
C LEU A 227 -12.63 -8.09 6.66
N TRP A 228 -12.52 -7.55 7.88
CA TRP A 228 -11.26 -7.34 8.58
C TRP A 228 -11.03 -8.32 9.75
N ASN A 229 -9.78 -8.73 9.95
CA ASN A 229 -9.34 -9.54 11.06
C ASN A 229 -8.00 -9.01 11.58
N HIS A 230 -8.02 -8.50 12.81
CA HIS A 230 -6.84 -8.03 13.51
C HIS A 230 -6.30 -9.11 14.45
N LYS A 231 -5.60 -10.09 13.87
CA LYS A 231 -4.99 -11.15 14.67
C LYS A 231 -3.73 -10.62 15.34
N GLU A 232 -3.66 -10.73 16.67
CA GLU A 232 -2.41 -10.54 17.40
C GLU A 232 -1.39 -11.59 16.94
N LEU A 233 -0.30 -11.10 16.35
CA LEU A 233 0.82 -11.92 15.93
C LEU A 233 1.75 -12.15 17.11
N LEU A 234 2.00 -11.10 17.88
CA LEU A 234 2.95 -11.13 18.98
C LEU A 234 2.69 -10.00 19.98
N GLN A 235 3.04 -10.27 21.23
CA GLN A 235 3.24 -9.28 22.26
C GLN A 235 4.64 -9.47 22.87
N VAL A 236 5.39 -8.39 22.99
CA VAL A 236 6.72 -8.36 23.60
C VAL A 236 6.66 -7.46 24.83
N ASP A 237 7.16 -7.95 25.94
CA ASP A 237 7.36 -7.16 27.15
C ASP A 237 8.76 -6.53 27.13
N SER A 238 8.82 -5.20 27.22
CA SER A 238 10.06 -4.41 27.37
C SER A 238 9.93 -3.42 28.55
N SER A 239 9.13 -3.79 29.56
CA SER A 239 8.89 -2.99 30.77
C SER A 239 10.17 -2.59 31.52
N GLU A 240 11.25 -3.35 31.40
CA GLU A 240 12.57 -3.01 31.96
C GLU A 240 13.14 -1.68 31.42
N ASN A 241 12.76 -1.29 30.19
CA ASN A 241 13.15 -0.02 29.56
C ASN A 241 12.10 1.11 29.79
N GLY A 242 11.03 0.80 30.53
CA GLY A 242 9.92 1.68 30.83
C GLY A 242 8.93 1.86 29.67
N GLU A 243 8.33 3.05 29.54
CA GLU A 243 7.25 3.28 28.57
C GLU A 243 7.75 3.24 27.12
N VAL A 244 6.94 2.69 26.19
CA VAL A 244 7.19 2.78 24.75
C VAL A 244 6.60 4.09 24.22
N LEU A 245 7.46 5.09 24.02
CA LEU A 245 7.03 6.45 23.70
C LEU A 245 6.89 6.71 22.20
N SER A 246 7.63 5.96 21.37
CA SER A 246 7.60 6.14 19.92
C SER A 246 7.86 4.83 19.19
N ILE A 247 7.16 4.64 18.07
CA ILE A 247 7.34 3.50 17.17
C ILE A 247 7.45 4.02 15.73
N ALA A 248 8.32 3.39 14.95
CA ALA A 248 8.39 3.58 13.51
C ALA A 248 8.57 2.23 12.81
N CYS A 249 7.99 2.09 11.62
CA CYS A 249 8.10 0.91 10.79
C CYS A 249 8.79 1.27 9.47
N PHE A 250 9.73 0.45 9.02
CA PHE A 250 10.33 0.59 7.69
C PHE A 250 10.82 -0.74 7.14
N LYS A 251 10.33 -1.11 5.95
CA LYS A 251 10.49 -2.45 5.38
C LYS A 251 10.05 -3.49 6.43
N ASP A 252 10.88 -4.51 6.66
CA ASP A 252 10.64 -5.57 7.64
C ASP A 252 11.10 -5.20 9.07
N LYS A 253 11.41 -3.92 9.33
CA LYS A 253 11.93 -3.47 10.63
C LYS A 253 10.94 -2.64 11.42
N ILE A 254 10.93 -2.89 12.73
CA ILE A 254 10.22 -2.09 13.72
C ILE A 254 11.25 -1.45 14.63
N PHE A 255 11.10 -0.16 14.86
CA PHE A 255 11.92 0.62 15.78
C PHE A 255 11.05 1.08 16.93
N SER A 256 11.51 0.88 18.17
CA SER A 256 10.82 1.40 19.36
C SER A 256 11.76 2.25 20.21
N GLY A 257 11.28 3.42 20.61
CA GLY A 257 11.96 4.36 21.50
C GLY A 257 11.34 4.36 22.88
N HIS A 258 12.18 4.22 23.91
CA HIS A 258 11.77 3.95 25.29
C HIS A 258 12.06 5.13 26.23
N SER A 259 11.39 5.12 27.39
CA SER A 259 11.52 6.18 28.39
C SER A 259 12.87 6.24 29.10
N ASP A 260 13.63 5.14 29.12
CA ASP A 260 14.98 5.04 29.70
C ASP A 260 16.11 5.55 28.78
N GLY A 261 15.77 5.94 27.55
CA GLY A 261 16.71 6.37 26.51
C GLY A 261 17.09 5.26 25.50
N THR A 262 16.51 4.07 25.64
CA THR A 262 16.80 2.93 24.76
C THR A 262 16.04 3.02 23.45
N ILE A 263 16.69 2.61 22.36
CA ILE A 263 16.09 2.30 21.06
C ILE A 263 16.26 0.81 20.82
N LYS A 264 15.16 0.09 20.56
CA LYS A 264 15.20 -1.31 20.12
C LYS A 264 14.86 -1.42 18.64
N VAL A 265 15.54 -2.33 17.96
CA VAL A 265 15.35 -2.65 16.54
C VAL A 265 14.94 -4.10 16.42
N TRP A 266 13.81 -4.34 15.77
CA TRP A 266 13.25 -5.67 15.58
C TRP A 266 13.17 -6.00 14.10
N ASN A 267 13.43 -7.27 13.75
CA ASN A 267 13.17 -7.82 12.42
C ASN A 267 11.88 -8.64 12.46
N GLY A 268 10.93 -8.35 11.59
CA GLY A 268 9.76 -9.19 11.35
C GLY A 268 9.98 -10.12 10.18
N ARG A 269 10.10 -11.43 10.45
CA ARG A 269 10.05 -12.48 9.41
C ARG A 269 9.12 -13.59 9.88
N GLY A 270 8.09 -13.90 9.09
CA GLY A 270 6.98 -14.75 9.54
C GLY A 270 6.29 -14.21 10.80
N ASN A 271 5.78 -15.08 11.67
CA ASN A 271 5.14 -14.67 12.94
C ASN A 271 6.15 -14.46 14.09
N ILE A 272 7.42 -14.16 13.77
CA ILE A 272 8.49 -14.03 14.77
C ILE A 272 9.14 -12.65 14.63
N LEU A 273 9.19 -11.92 15.75
CA LEU A 273 10.03 -10.73 15.88
C LEU A 273 11.33 -11.11 16.58
N HIS A 274 12.44 -10.80 15.92
CA HIS A 274 13.76 -10.95 16.51
C HIS A 274 14.30 -9.59 16.90
N LEU A 275 14.66 -9.41 18.18
CA LEU A 275 15.46 -8.27 18.60
C LEU A 275 16.81 -8.35 17.91
N ILE A 276 17.08 -7.42 17.01
CA ILE A 276 18.36 -7.34 16.28
C ILE A 276 19.35 -6.51 17.08
N GLN A 277 18.85 -5.46 17.73
CA GLN A 277 19.70 -4.47 18.37
C GLN A 277 18.98 -3.73 19.48
N GLU A 278 19.71 -3.48 20.56
CA GLU A 278 19.31 -2.60 21.65
C GLU A 278 20.40 -1.55 21.85
N ILE A 279 20.02 -0.28 21.85
CA ILE A 279 20.95 0.84 21.80
C ILE A 279 20.53 1.88 22.83
N ARG A 280 21.42 2.21 23.76
CA ARG A 280 21.19 3.24 24.77
C ARG A 280 22.21 4.36 24.67
N GLU A 281 22.16 5.08 23.54
CA GLU A 281 22.99 6.28 23.35
C GLU A 281 22.32 7.57 23.81
N HIS A 282 20.98 7.59 23.88
CA HIS A 282 20.27 8.70 24.52
C HIS A 282 20.32 8.53 26.04
N THR A 283 20.54 9.64 26.75
CA THR A 283 20.64 9.62 28.23
C THR A 283 19.30 9.83 28.92
N LYS A 284 18.26 10.15 28.15
CA LYS A 284 16.87 10.31 28.59
C LYS A 284 15.91 9.80 27.52
N ALA A 285 14.63 9.71 27.88
CA ALA A 285 13.51 9.27 27.06
C ALA A 285 13.60 9.64 25.56
N VAL A 286 13.46 8.63 24.70
CA VAL A 286 13.34 8.77 23.25
C VAL A 286 11.87 9.00 22.90
N THR A 287 11.49 10.27 22.81
CA THR A 287 10.09 10.70 22.68
C THR A 287 9.53 10.57 21.27
N SER A 288 10.40 10.46 20.27
CA SER A 288 9.99 10.44 18.88
C SER A 288 11.00 9.72 18.00
N LEU A 289 10.46 8.91 17.08
CA LEU A 289 11.18 8.26 15.99
C LEU A 289 10.51 8.66 14.68
N SER A 290 11.29 9.06 13.69
CA SER A 290 10.79 9.50 12.38
C SER A 290 11.67 8.96 11.26
N ILE A 291 11.06 8.56 10.15
CA ILE A 291 11.75 8.02 8.97
C ILE A 291 11.36 8.90 7.79
N LEU A 292 12.35 9.36 7.02
CA LEU A 292 12.11 10.12 5.80
C LEU A 292 11.61 9.22 4.67
N GLN A 293 10.89 9.80 3.71
CA GLN A 293 10.34 9.07 2.56
C GLN A 293 11.40 8.38 1.69
N SER A 294 12.66 8.85 1.70
CA SER A 294 13.77 8.15 1.06
C SER A 294 14.11 6.82 1.74
N GLY A 295 13.69 6.61 2.99
CA GLY A 295 13.77 5.33 3.70
C GLY A 295 15.15 4.97 4.27
N GLU A 296 16.17 5.79 4.06
CA GLU A 296 17.55 5.38 4.39
C GLU A 296 18.00 5.78 5.79
N ARG A 297 17.23 6.65 6.46
CA ARG A 297 17.60 7.24 7.75
C ARG A 297 16.44 7.24 8.73
N LEU A 298 16.77 6.85 9.96
CA LEU A 298 15.91 7.01 11.13
C LEU A 298 16.39 8.24 11.92
N TYR A 299 15.46 9.02 12.43
CA TYR A 299 15.73 10.18 13.27
C TYR A 299 15.12 9.93 14.63
N SER A 300 15.87 10.17 15.69
CA SER A 300 15.37 10.10 17.06
C SER A 300 15.44 11.46 17.72
N GLY A 301 14.41 11.82 18.49
CA GLY A 301 14.38 13.00 19.36
C GLY A 301 14.28 12.58 20.82
N SER A 302 15.00 13.27 21.70
CA SER A 302 15.03 12.92 23.13
C SER A 302 14.91 14.12 24.07
N LEU A 303 14.47 13.82 25.29
CA LEU A 303 14.48 14.75 26.43
C LEU A 303 15.91 15.09 26.92
N ASP A 304 16.93 14.39 26.41
CA ASP A 304 18.35 14.73 26.62
C ASP A 304 18.82 15.93 25.82
N LYS A 305 17.90 16.57 25.08
CA LYS A 305 18.12 17.76 24.25
C LYS A 305 18.92 17.48 22.99
N THR A 306 18.98 16.22 22.55
CA THR A 306 19.60 15.85 21.28
C THR A 306 18.55 15.29 20.32
N ALA A 307 18.80 15.50 19.03
CA ALA A 307 18.26 14.63 18.00
C ALA A 307 19.41 13.89 17.31
N ARG A 308 19.24 12.58 17.10
CA ARG A 308 20.24 11.74 16.44
C ARG A 308 19.73 11.28 15.08
N VAL A 309 20.65 11.17 14.14
CA VAL A 309 20.42 10.61 12.81
C VAL A 309 21.10 9.26 12.74
N TRP A 310 20.35 8.26 12.31
CA TRP A 310 20.77 6.87 12.23
C TRP A 310 20.72 6.40 10.78
N SER A 311 21.78 5.76 10.33
CA SER A 311 21.74 5.02 9.06
C SER A 311 21.06 3.68 9.29
N ILE A 312 20.10 3.33 8.43
CA ILE A 312 19.39 2.04 8.49
C ILE A 312 20.13 1.03 7.60
N GLY A 313 20.94 0.17 8.20
CA GLY A 313 21.60 -0.93 7.50
C GLY A 313 20.68 -2.14 7.29
N ASN A 314 21.23 -3.24 6.75
CA ASN A 314 20.48 -4.49 6.55
C ASN A 314 20.07 -5.15 7.87
N GLU A 315 20.95 -5.17 8.88
CA GLU A 315 20.67 -5.78 10.19
C GLU A 315 20.58 -4.71 11.28
N VAL A 316 21.63 -3.93 11.45
CA VAL A 316 21.75 -2.92 12.52
C VAL A 316 21.53 -1.48 12.03
N ILE A 317 21.33 -0.58 12.98
CA ILE A 317 21.42 0.87 12.79
C ILE A 317 22.67 1.42 13.48
N HIS A 318 23.22 2.49 12.91
CA HIS A 318 24.37 3.20 13.47
C HIS A 318 24.11 4.70 13.50
N CYS A 319 24.46 5.35 14.60
CA CYS A 319 24.38 6.80 14.71
C CYS A 319 25.44 7.43 13.79
N ILE A 320 25.00 8.28 12.88
CA ILE A 320 25.87 8.98 11.92
C ILE A 320 26.01 10.47 12.25
N GLN A 321 25.04 11.06 12.95
CA GLN A 321 25.06 12.46 13.36
C GLN A 321 24.31 12.67 14.66
N VAL A 322 24.79 13.61 15.48
CA VAL A 322 24.15 14.06 16.72
C VAL A 322 24.00 15.58 16.63
N HIS A 323 22.79 16.08 16.90
CA HIS A 323 22.46 17.49 16.85
C HIS A 323 21.96 17.95 18.22
N ASP A 324 22.59 18.98 18.78
CA ASP A 324 22.16 19.62 20.04
C ASP A 324 21.04 20.64 19.77
N MET A 325 19.88 20.43 20.42
CA MET A 325 18.65 21.18 20.19
C MET A 325 18.42 22.32 21.18
N LYS A 326 19.30 22.51 22.18
CA LYS A 326 19.18 23.44 23.33
C LYS A 326 18.01 23.16 24.29
N ASP A 327 16.87 22.72 23.75
CA ASP A 327 15.66 22.33 24.47
C ASP A 327 15.39 20.84 24.35
N GLN A 328 14.55 20.33 25.26
CA GLN A 328 14.05 18.97 25.21
C GLN A 328 13.17 18.78 23.98
N VAL A 329 13.32 17.63 23.32
CA VAL A 329 12.52 17.27 22.15
C VAL A 329 11.37 16.40 22.62
N HIS A 330 10.13 16.91 22.61
CA HIS A 330 8.94 16.13 23.02
C HIS A 330 8.24 15.41 21.86
N ASN A 331 8.37 15.93 20.65
CA ASN A 331 7.86 15.34 19.41
C ASN A 331 8.74 15.86 18.27
N LEU A 332 9.08 15.03 17.31
CA LEU A 332 9.98 15.36 16.21
C LEU A 332 9.34 14.93 14.88
N VAL A 333 9.26 15.86 13.94
CA VAL A 333 8.94 15.56 12.54
C VAL A 333 10.05 16.10 11.65
N VAL A 334 10.43 15.33 10.63
CA VAL A 334 11.58 15.66 9.78
C VAL A 334 11.12 15.75 8.32
N ALA A 335 11.57 16.79 7.63
CA ALA A 335 11.44 16.94 6.18
C ALA A 335 12.76 17.40 5.58
N ASN A 336 13.40 16.53 4.79
CA ASN A 336 14.62 16.81 4.06
C ASN A 336 15.70 17.50 4.93
N SER A 337 15.91 18.80 4.74
CA SER A 337 16.91 19.63 5.43
C SER A 337 16.44 20.25 6.75
N ILE A 338 15.20 19.98 7.17
CA ILE A 338 14.54 20.62 8.30
C ILE A 338 14.02 19.57 9.28
N SER A 339 14.11 19.89 10.55
CA SER A 339 13.44 19.20 11.64
C SER A 339 12.53 20.18 12.38
N CYS A 340 11.32 19.77 12.70
CA CYS A 340 10.40 20.53 13.53
C CYS A 340 10.15 19.76 14.81
N PHE A 341 10.26 20.42 15.96
CA PHE A 341 10.02 19.78 17.24
C PHE A 341 9.25 20.66 18.23
N ILE A 342 8.57 19.99 19.16
CA ILE A 342 7.89 20.63 20.29
C ILE A 342 8.89 20.76 21.45
N PRO A 343 9.24 22.00 21.87
CA PRO A 343 10.02 22.24 23.08
C PRO A 343 9.14 22.12 24.34
N GLN A 344 9.73 22.21 25.52
CA GLN A 344 8.97 22.25 26.78
C GLN A 344 8.07 23.50 26.89
N GLY A 345 8.43 24.58 26.18
CA GLY A 345 7.71 25.85 26.17
C GLY A 345 6.65 25.97 25.07
N ALA A 346 6.24 27.20 24.77
CA ALA A 346 5.29 27.48 23.71
C ALA A 346 5.94 27.47 22.31
N GLY A 347 5.13 27.16 21.30
CA GLY A 347 5.50 27.12 19.89
C GLY A 347 6.10 25.80 19.43
N VAL A 348 6.55 25.82 18.19
CA VAL A 348 7.33 24.76 17.55
C VAL A 348 8.66 25.35 17.13
N LYS A 349 9.74 24.62 17.42
CA LYS A 349 11.06 24.95 16.92
C LYS A 349 11.29 24.26 15.60
N VAL A 350 11.58 25.06 14.58
CA VAL A 350 12.06 24.62 13.28
C VAL A 350 13.57 24.76 13.28
N HIS A 351 14.25 23.63 13.29
CA HIS A 351 15.71 23.52 13.27
C HIS A 351 16.17 23.02 11.91
N PHE A 352 17.00 23.81 11.25
CA PHE A 352 17.68 23.45 10.03
C PHE A 352 18.97 22.72 10.41
N TRP A 353 19.29 21.62 9.74
CA TRP A 353 20.49 20.83 10.06
C TRP A 353 21.82 21.58 9.82
N ASN A 354 21.77 22.81 9.28
CA ASN A 354 22.89 23.74 9.19
C ASN A 354 23.09 24.60 10.46
N GLY A 355 22.28 24.40 11.51
CA GLY A 355 22.39 25.06 12.81
C GLY A 355 21.48 26.28 13.02
N GLN A 356 20.71 26.70 12.00
CA GLN A 356 19.72 27.77 12.18
C GLN A 356 18.45 27.24 12.87
N SER A 357 17.85 28.05 13.74
CA SER A 357 16.59 27.69 14.40
C SER A 357 15.61 28.86 14.40
N LYS A 358 14.33 28.58 14.12
CA LYS A 358 13.22 29.53 14.17
C LYS A 358 12.11 28.99 15.05
N VAL A 359 11.49 29.83 15.87
CA VAL A 359 10.28 29.48 16.63
C VAL A 359 9.05 29.92 15.85
N LEU A 360 8.06 29.04 15.74
CA LEU A 360 6.78 29.29 15.10
C LEU A 360 5.65 29.08 16.10
N SER A 361 4.53 29.79 15.92
CA SER A 361 3.39 29.81 16.85
C SER A 361 3.78 30.04 18.33
N PRO A 362 4.60 31.06 18.65
CA PRO A 362 5.18 31.24 19.99
C PRO A 362 4.15 31.47 21.12
N ASN A 363 2.89 31.77 20.76
CA ASN A 363 1.80 32.02 21.71
C ASN A 363 0.90 30.80 21.96
N LYS A 364 1.24 29.63 21.41
CA LYS A 364 0.45 28.40 21.52
C LYS A 364 1.27 27.28 22.16
N TYR A 365 0.66 26.56 23.08
CA TYR A 365 1.23 25.32 23.61
C TYR A 365 0.80 24.16 22.72
N ILE A 366 1.77 23.57 22.03
CA ILE A 366 1.54 22.54 21.02
C ILE A 366 1.74 21.17 21.65
N LYS A 367 0.84 20.23 21.34
CA LYS A 367 0.82 18.89 21.91
C LYS A 367 1.24 17.80 20.92
N CYS A 368 0.84 17.95 19.65
CA CYS A 368 1.12 16.99 18.59
C CYS A 368 1.38 17.70 17.25
N LEU A 369 2.14 17.02 16.38
CA LEU A 369 2.51 17.49 15.05
C LEU A 369 2.20 16.44 13.99
N ALA A 370 1.85 16.90 12.79
CA ALA A 370 1.83 16.09 11.58
C ALA A 370 2.44 16.90 10.42
N LEU A 371 3.25 16.26 9.58
CA LEU A 371 3.97 16.92 8.50
C LEU A 371 3.67 16.23 7.18
N VAL A 372 3.07 16.95 6.24
CA VAL A 372 2.66 16.42 4.93
C VAL A 372 2.94 17.45 3.85
N HIS A 373 3.68 17.05 2.81
CA HIS A 373 4.01 17.90 1.65
C HIS A 373 4.54 19.30 2.00
N GLY A 374 5.40 19.42 3.03
CA GLY A 374 5.97 20.70 3.47
C GLY A 374 5.02 21.59 4.30
N ARG A 375 3.81 21.11 4.60
CA ARG A 375 2.86 21.74 5.51
C ARG A 375 2.90 21.05 6.87
N LEU A 376 3.10 21.84 7.91
CA LEU A 376 3.14 21.41 9.29
C LEU A 376 1.79 21.71 9.96
N TYR A 377 1.14 20.67 10.45
CA TYR A 377 -0.11 20.75 11.20
C TYR A 377 0.18 20.61 12.69
N CYS A 378 -0.38 21.51 13.49
CA CYS A 378 -0.13 21.62 14.93
C CYS A 378 -1.44 21.50 15.71
N GLY A 379 -1.52 20.52 16.61
CA GLY A 379 -2.61 20.38 17.57
C GLY A 379 -2.24 21.02 18.90
N CYS A 380 -3.07 21.93 19.41
CA CYS A 380 -2.76 22.74 20.58
C CYS A 380 -3.52 22.30 21.85
N HIS A 381 -3.04 22.76 23.01
CA HIS A 381 -3.68 22.54 24.31
C HIS A 381 -5.06 23.20 24.45
N ASP A 382 -5.31 24.28 23.72
CA ASP A 382 -6.57 25.04 23.78
C ASP A 382 -7.61 24.55 22.75
N SER A 383 -7.48 23.30 22.28
CA SER A 383 -8.27 22.69 21.20
C SER A 383 -8.10 23.31 19.81
N SER A 384 -7.21 24.29 19.63
CA SER A 384 -6.94 24.86 18.30
C SER A 384 -6.09 23.94 17.43
N ILE A 385 -6.33 24.02 16.13
CA ILE A 385 -5.54 23.32 15.10
C ILE A 385 -5.04 24.40 14.14
N GLN A 386 -3.73 24.40 13.92
CA GLN A 386 -3.06 25.34 13.02
C GLN A 386 -2.37 24.57 11.90
N GLU A 387 -2.36 25.14 10.71
CA GLU A 387 -1.49 24.73 9.62
C GLU A 387 -0.45 25.82 9.38
N LEU A 388 0.76 25.38 9.06
CA LEU A 388 1.90 26.22 8.79
C LEU A 388 2.61 25.72 7.54
N ASP A 389 2.70 26.55 6.53
CA ASP A 389 3.51 26.29 5.36
C ASP A 389 4.98 26.58 5.69
N LEU A 390 5.85 25.56 5.64
CA LEU A 390 7.26 25.71 5.98
C LEU A 390 8.05 26.52 4.94
N ALA A 391 7.58 26.59 3.69
CA ALA A 391 8.25 27.34 2.63
C ALA A 391 7.94 28.84 2.73
N SER A 392 6.65 29.19 2.89
CA SER A 392 6.23 30.60 2.98
C SER A 392 6.25 31.15 4.41
N GLY A 393 6.21 30.28 5.42
CA GLY A 393 6.00 30.66 6.82
C GLY A 393 4.57 31.10 7.14
N THR A 394 3.63 30.91 6.21
CA THR A 394 2.23 31.33 6.36
C THR A 394 1.52 30.46 7.38
N LEU A 395 0.86 31.09 8.35
CA LEU A 395 0.08 30.42 9.39
C LEU A 395 -1.42 30.54 9.09
N SER A 396 -2.12 29.41 9.00
CA SER A 396 -3.57 29.34 8.91
C SER A 396 -4.16 28.63 10.14
N THR A 397 -5.35 29.05 10.56
CA THR A 397 -6.08 28.40 11.66
C THR A 397 -7.20 27.56 11.07
N ILE A 398 -7.16 26.25 11.31
CA ILE A 398 -8.17 25.28 10.87
C ILE A 398 -9.31 25.26 11.87
N GLN A 399 -8.98 25.16 13.16
CA GLN A 399 -9.93 25.20 14.25
C GLN A 399 -9.48 26.25 15.27
N SER A 400 -10.35 27.19 15.58
CA SER A 400 -10.14 28.17 16.65
C SER A 400 -10.22 27.51 18.03
N GLY A 401 -9.37 27.95 18.94
CA GLY A 401 -9.34 27.43 20.31
C GLY A 401 -10.56 27.88 21.10
N THR A 402 -11.04 27.01 21.99
CA THR A 402 -12.17 27.32 22.88
C THR A 402 -11.67 27.50 24.31
N ARG A 403 -11.85 28.69 24.89
CA ARG A 403 -11.60 28.92 26.31
C ARG A 403 -12.90 28.64 27.08
N LYS A 404 -13.01 27.48 27.72
CA LYS A 404 -14.15 27.20 28.61
C LYS A 404 -13.99 27.96 29.94
N LEU A 405 -15.09 28.53 30.46
CA LEU A 405 -15.14 29.27 31.74
C LEU A 405 -14.66 28.44 32.96
N LEU A 406 -14.71 27.11 32.89
CA LEU A 406 -14.45 26.17 34.00
C LEU A 406 -13.04 25.55 34.02
N GLY A 407 -12.08 26.13 33.29
CA GLY A 407 -10.65 25.90 33.55
C GLY A 407 -10.03 24.56 33.12
N LYS A 408 -10.79 23.58 32.60
CA LYS A 408 -10.19 22.38 31.99
C LYS A 408 -9.93 22.59 30.50
N ALA A 409 -8.66 22.65 30.13
CA ALA A 409 -8.20 22.68 28.74
C ALA A 409 -8.46 21.32 28.07
N ASN A 410 -8.94 21.34 26.83
CA ASN A 410 -9.18 20.15 26.00
C ASN A 410 -8.11 20.07 24.91
N PRO A 411 -6.94 19.46 25.19
CA PRO A 411 -5.86 19.40 24.22
C PRO A 411 -6.24 18.51 23.04
N VAL A 412 -5.70 18.85 21.87
CA VAL A 412 -5.65 17.92 20.73
C VAL A 412 -4.57 16.88 21.06
N GLN A 413 -4.99 15.69 21.47
CA GLN A 413 -4.09 14.62 21.95
C GLN A 413 -3.31 13.97 20.81
N ALA A 414 -3.97 13.76 19.67
CA ALA A 414 -3.36 13.19 18.48
C ALA A 414 -3.86 13.89 17.21
N LEU A 415 -2.98 13.98 16.22
CA LEU A 415 -3.23 14.61 14.94
C LEU A 415 -2.57 13.77 13.85
N GLN A 416 -3.32 13.44 12.81
CA GLN A 416 -2.82 12.69 11.65
C GLN A 416 -3.40 13.30 10.37
N VAL A 417 -2.64 13.24 9.29
CA VAL A 417 -3.07 13.71 7.97
C VAL A 417 -2.89 12.57 6.98
N HIS A 418 -3.98 12.16 6.35
CA HIS A 418 -4.03 11.04 5.42
C HIS A 418 -5.03 11.34 4.30
N ASP A 419 -4.69 11.04 3.04
CA ASP A 419 -5.57 11.24 1.87
C ASP A 419 -6.27 12.61 1.80
N ARG A 420 -5.53 13.70 2.05
CA ARG A 420 -6.04 15.10 2.08
C ARG A 420 -7.08 15.36 3.17
N LEU A 421 -7.17 14.49 4.18
CA LEU A 421 -8.01 14.67 5.35
C LEU A 421 -7.14 14.85 6.60
N ILE A 422 -7.59 15.70 7.50
CA ILE A 422 -6.98 15.98 8.80
C ILE A 422 -7.84 15.36 9.88
N TYR A 423 -7.25 14.49 10.68
CA TYR A 423 -7.91 13.80 11.77
C TYR A 423 -7.35 14.31 13.07
N SER A 424 -8.24 14.77 13.95
CA SER A 424 -7.87 15.41 15.22
C SER A 424 -8.63 14.78 16.36
N ALA A 425 -7.91 14.14 17.27
CA ALA A 425 -8.49 13.57 18.49
C ALA A 425 -8.39 14.58 19.63
N SER A 426 -9.53 14.92 20.22
CA SER A 426 -9.60 15.80 21.39
C SER A 426 -10.44 15.18 22.50
N SER A 427 -10.00 15.37 23.74
CA SER A 427 -10.71 14.89 24.93
C SER A 427 -11.89 15.82 25.21
N SER A 428 -13.09 15.27 25.38
CA SER A 428 -14.27 16.01 25.83
C SER A 428 -14.77 15.45 27.18
N LEU A 429 -15.67 16.19 27.84
CA LEU A 429 -16.27 15.77 29.12
C LEU A 429 -17.14 14.52 28.96
N ASP A 430 -17.71 14.30 27.76
CA ASP A 430 -18.68 13.24 27.47
C ASP A 430 -18.09 12.09 26.61
N GLY A 431 -16.76 12.07 26.40
CA GLY A 431 -16.05 11.11 25.54
C GLY A 431 -14.94 11.78 24.72
N ALA A 432 -14.18 11.04 23.90
CA ALA A 432 -13.26 11.68 22.93
C ALA A 432 -13.94 11.82 21.57
N THR A 433 -13.75 12.99 20.96
CA THR A 433 -14.24 13.28 19.62
C THR A 433 -13.05 13.34 18.68
N VAL A 434 -13.09 12.50 17.64
CA VAL A 434 -12.19 12.59 16.50
C VAL A 434 -12.88 13.40 15.43
N LYS A 435 -12.42 14.61 15.17
CA LYS A 435 -12.94 15.46 14.10
C LYS A 435 -12.13 15.29 12.84
N ILE A 436 -12.83 15.24 11.71
CA ILE A 436 -12.26 15.01 10.38
C ILE A 436 -12.48 16.28 9.55
N TRP A 437 -11.40 16.82 9.01
CA TRP A 437 -11.40 18.07 8.24
C TRP A 437 -10.82 17.86 6.85
N SER A 438 -11.30 18.61 5.88
CA SER A 438 -10.70 18.67 4.53
C SER A 438 -9.45 19.54 4.53
N CYS A 439 -8.34 19.06 3.96
CA CYS A 439 -7.14 19.88 3.75
C CYS A 439 -7.36 21.00 2.72
N SER A 440 -8.34 20.87 1.81
CA SER A 440 -8.52 21.79 0.70
C SER A 440 -9.18 23.11 1.10
N ASN A 441 -10.09 23.06 2.08
CA ASN A 441 -10.94 24.19 2.47
C ASN A 441 -11.18 24.27 3.99
N TYR A 442 -10.56 23.39 4.77
CA TYR A 442 -10.71 23.31 6.24
C TYR A 442 -12.15 23.14 6.73
N SER A 443 -13.07 22.64 5.89
CA SER A 443 -14.41 22.30 6.34
C SER A 443 -14.39 20.98 7.13
N MET A 444 -15.15 20.93 8.23
CA MET A 444 -15.37 19.68 8.96
C MET A 444 -16.26 18.75 8.12
N ILE A 445 -15.75 17.55 7.83
CA ILE A 445 -16.44 16.55 7.00
C ILE A 445 -17.23 15.57 7.88
N GLY A 446 -16.72 15.28 9.07
CA GLY A 446 -17.36 14.32 9.96
C GLY A 446 -16.71 14.28 11.34
N SER A 447 -17.32 13.48 12.21
CA SER A 447 -16.83 13.25 13.56
C SER A 447 -17.11 11.81 13.99
N ILE A 448 -16.15 11.22 14.70
CA ILE A 448 -16.27 9.93 15.35
C ILE A 448 -16.30 10.16 16.86
N THR A 449 -17.31 9.60 17.52
CA THR A 449 -17.45 9.67 18.98
C THR A 449 -17.01 8.35 19.58
N THR A 450 -16.07 8.42 20.53
CA THR A 450 -15.50 7.26 21.22
C THR A 450 -15.80 7.35 22.71
N THR A 451 -15.91 6.19 23.36
CA THR A 451 -16.25 6.10 24.79
C THR A 451 -15.06 6.37 25.71
N SER A 452 -13.83 6.28 25.17
CA SER A 452 -12.59 6.46 25.93
C SER A 452 -11.73 7.56 25.33
N GLU A 453 -10.85 8.15 26.16
CA GLU A 453 -9.96 9.21 25.69
C GLU A 453 -8.94 8.66 24.69
N VAL A 454 -8.97 9.16 23.45
CA VAL A 454 -7.98 8.83 22.41
C VAL A 454 -6.67 9.57 22.68
N ARG A 455 -5.57 8.82 22.73
CA ARG A 455 -4.20 9.30 23.01
C ARG A 455 -3.28 9.23 21.81
N SER A 456 -3.50 8.26 20.92
CA SER A 456 -2.72 8.07 19.70
C SER A 456 -3.64 7.62 18.57
N MET A 457 -3.22 7.86 17.34
CA MET A 457 -3.96 7.47 16.14
C MET A 457 -3.01 6.98 15.06
N ALA A 458 -3.47 5.97 14.32
CA ALA A 458 -2.87 5.54 13.06
C ALA A 458 -3.98 5.44 12.01
N ILE A 459 -3.70 5.84 10.78
CA ILE A 459 -4.71 5.91 9.71
C ILE A 459 -4.15 5.22 8.48
N SER A 460 -4.94 4.30 7.95
CA SER A 460 -4.72 3.58 6.69
C SER A 460 -5.71 4.09 5.64
N SER A 461 -5.66 3.54 4.42
CA SER A 461 -6.63 3.94 3.38
C SER A 461 -8.04 3.39 3.56
N GLU A 462 -8.27 2.51 4.52
CA GLU A 462 -9.59 1.92 4.75
C GLU A 462 -10.01 1.96 6.22
N LEU A 463 -9.04 2.03 7.14
CA LEU A 463 -9.26 1.94 8.59
C LEU A 463 -8.63 3.09 9.37
N ILE A 464 -9.30 3.46 10.46
CA ILE A 464 -8.85 4.40 11.46
C ILE A 464 -8.64 3.63 12.77
N TYR A 465 -7.42 3.70 13.31
CA TYR A 465 -7.05 3.09 14.58
C TYR A 465 -6.94 4.15 15.66
N LEU A 466 -7.72 4.02 16.72
CA LEU A 466 -7.79 4.97 17.83
C LEU A 466 -7.29 4.30 19.11
N GLY A 467 -6.09 4.69 19.55
CA GLY A 467 -5.46 4.17 20.76
C GLY A 467 -5.97 4.92 21.98
N CYS A 468 -6.62 4.21 22.89
CA CYS A 468 -7.32 4.76 24.02
C CYS A 468 -6.49 4.69 25.32
N LYS A 469 -6.81 5.58 26.27
CA LYS A 469 -6.20 5.61 27.61
C LYS A 469 -6.40 4.30 28.39
N GLY A 470 -7.44 3.54 28.10
CA GLY A 470 -7.77 2.28 28.79
C GLY A 470 -7.06 1.04 28.26
N GLY A 471 -6.04 1.17 27.40
CA GLY A 471 -5.31 0.02 26.87
C GLY A 471 -6.05 -0.70 25.75
N THR A 472 -7.01 -0.02 25.13
CA THR A 472 -7.80 -0.52 24.00
C THR A 472 -7.45 0.25 22.73
N VAL A 473 -7.52 -0.43 21.59
CA VAL A 473 -7.50 0.23 20.28
C VAL A 473 -8.85 0.01 19.62
N GLU A 474 -9.57 1.08 19.34
CA GLU A 474 -10.80 1.00 18.55
C GLU A 474 -10.47 1.07 17.07
N VAL A 475 -11.01 0.13 16.30
CA VAL A 475 -10.85 0.07 14.84
C VAL A 475 -12.14 0.55 14.19
N TRP A 476 -12.03 1.53 13.31
CA TRP A 476 -13.16 2.17 12.65
C TRP A 476 -12.99 2.13 11.13
N ASP A 477 -14.09 1.97 10.41
CA ASP A 477 -14.13 2.11 8.96
C ASP A 477 -13.93 3.58 8.57
N GLN A 478 -12.99 3.86 7.67
CA GLN A 478 -12.66 5.24 7.28
C GLN A 478 -13.77 5.89 6.44
N LYS A 479 -14.53 5.13 5.65
CA LYS A 479 -15.59 5.67 4.76
C LYS A 479 -16.93 5.78 5.48
N LYS A 480 -17.31 4.73 6.20
CA LYS A 480 -18.60 4.60 6.90
C LYS A 480 -18.56 5.26 8.28
N HIS A 481 -17.38 5.51 8.84
CA HIS A 481 -17.20 6.00 10.22
C HIS A 481 -17.91 5.13 11.25
N THR A 482 -18.00 3.83 10.99
CA THR A 482 -18.60 2.84 11.90
C THR A 482 -17.51 2.05 12.60
N LYS A 483 -17.71 1.79 13.89
CA LYS A 483 -16.80 0.94 14.67
C LYS A 483 -16.87 -0.50 14.17
N ILE A 484 -15.72 -1.06 13.84
CA ILE A 484 -15.56 -2.44 13.38
C ILE A 484 -15.30 -3.36 14.58
N GLU A 485 -14.27 -3.06 15.36
CA GLU A 485 -13.86 -3.90 16.50
C GLU A 485 -13.07 -3.12 17.57
N THR A 486 -12.63 -3.83 18.61
CA THR A 486 -11.76 -3.28 19.67
C THR A 486 -10.68 -4.28 20.03
N LEU A 487 -9.43 -3.87 19.83
CA LEU A 487 -8.25 -4.66 20.18
C LEU A 487 -7.88 -4.38 21.64
N GLN A 488 -7.52 -5.44 22.36
CA GLN A 488 -7.01 -5.34 23.72
C GLN A 488 -5.49 -5.36 23.67
N THR A 489 -4.83 -4.43 24.37
CA THR A 489 -3.37 -4.29 24.37
C THR A 489 -2.73 -4.63 25.72
N GLY A 490 -3.54 -4.67 26.78
CA GLY A 490 -3.15 -5.02 28.13
C GLY A 490 -4.13 -4.44 29.16
N THR A 491 -4.10 -4.95 30.39
CA THR A 491 -4.94 -4.43 31.48
C THR A 491 -4.30 -3.19 32.12
N ASN A 492 -5.08 -2.12 32.26
CA ASN A 492 -4.67 -0.90 32.99
C ASN A 492 -3.41 -0.16 32.44
N CYS A 493 -3.09 -0.35 31.16
CA CYS A 493 -2.05 0.41 30.45
C CYS A 493 -2.69 1.46 29.52
N LYS A 494 -1.91 2.43 29.03
CA LYS A 494 -2.34 3.41 28.02
C LYS A 494 -1.69 3.08 26.69
N VAL A 495 -2.42 3.24 25.59
CA VAL A 495 -1.84 3.19 24.25
C VAL A 495 -1.15 4.52 23.95
N ILE A 496 0.19 4.53 23.94
CA ILE A 496 0.99 5.75 23.81
C ILE A 496 1.28 6.08 22.34
N THR A 497 1.58 5.06 21.54
CA THR A 497 1.99 5.24 20.15
C THR A 497 1.54 4.06 19.29
N MET A 498 1.32 4.33 18.01
CA MET A 498 0.96 3.32 17.03
C MET A 498 1.61 3.67 15.68
N ALA A 499 2.02 2.65 14.94
CA ALA A 499 2.51 2.80 13.58
C ALA A 499 1.96 1.68 12.70
N LEU A 500 1.67 2.02 11.45
CA LEU A 500 1.41 1.05 10.40
C LEU A 500 2.70 0.82 9.62
N ASP A 501 2.89 -0.41 9.15
CA ASP A 501 3.91 -0.69 8.15
C ASP A 501 3.56 -0.04 6.81
N VAL A 502 4.51 -0.10 5.88
CA VAL A 502 4.38 0.52 4.56
C VAL A 502 3.19 -0.06 3.77
N ASN A 503 2.84 -1.33 3.98
CA ASN A 503 1.75 -1.97 3.25
C ASN A 503 0.39 -1.85 3.96
N GLU A 504 0.33 -1.23 5.13
CA GLU A 504 -0.87 -1.16 5.99
C GLU A 504 -1.39 -2.56 6.39
N GLU A 505 -0.50 -3.55 6.43
CA GLU A 505 -0.80 -4.95 6.79
C GLU A 505 -0.43 -5.27 8.23
N VAL A 506 0.41 -4.44 8.86
CA VAL A 506 0.84 -4.63 10.24
C VAL A 506 0.64 -3.34 11.03
N LEU A 507 -0.11 -3.45 12.11
CA LEU A 507 -0.25 -2.42 13.13
C LEU A 507 0.65 -2.77 14.32
N VAL A 508 1.55 -1.85 14.66
CA VAL A 508 2.41 -1.97 15.83
C VAL A 508 1.95 -0.95 16.87
N ILE A 509 1.80 -1.41 18.11
CA ILE A 509 1.26 -0.65 19.23
C ILE A 509 2.30 -0.61 20.36
N GLY A 510 2.55 0.57 20.91
CA GLY A 510 3.40 0.78 22.08
C GLY A 510 2.59 1.31 23.26
N THR A 511 2.78 0.72 24.43
CA THR A 511 2.01 1.02 25.64
C THR A 511 2.85 1.65 26.75
N SER A 512 2.16 2.25 27.72
CA SER A 512 2.78 2.89 28.88
C SER A 512 3.41 1.93 29.88
N ASP A 513 3.09 0.63 29.83
CA ASP A 513 3.72 -0.40 30.66
C ASP A 513 4.90 -1.08 29.96
N GLY A 514 5.35 -0.55 28.81
CA GLY A 514 6.53 -1.04 28.12
C GLY A 514 6.29 -2.21 27.17
N ARG A 515 5.02 -2.53 26.86
CA ARG A 515 4.70 -3.59 25.89
C ARG A 515 4.69 -3.06 24.47
N ILE A 516 5.10 -3.94 23.56
CA ILE A 516 4.96 -3.77 22.12
C ILE A 516 4.06 -4.90 21.62
N GLN A 517 2.92 -4.54 21.05
CA GLN A 517 1.99 -5.51 20.44
C GLN A 517 1.97 -5.32 18.94
N VAL A 518 1.98 -6.44 18.20
CA VAL A 518 1.97 -6.46 16.75
C VAL A 518 0.75 -7.22 16.27
N ASN A 519 -0.11 -6.52 15.56
CA ASN A 519 -1.36 -7.02 15.04
C ASN A 519 -1.31 -7.04 13.52
N CYS A 520 -1.81 -8.11 12.93
CA CYS A 520 -1.94 -8.20 11.49
C CYS A 520 -3.28 -7.64 11.03
N CYS A 521 -3.27 -6.75 10.05
CA CYS A 521 -4.44 -6.09 9.50
C CYS A 521 -4.88 -6.80 8.21
N LEU A 522 -5.39 -8.02 8.33
CA LEU A 522 -5.82 -8.79 7.15
C LEU A 522 -7.28 -8.56 6.86
N SER A 523 -7.59 -8.60 5.57
CA SER A 523 -8.96 -8.88 5.17
C SER A 523 -9.17 -10.40 5.13
N SER A 524 -10.13 -10.93 5.89
CA SER A 524 -10.52 -12.34 6.06
C SER A 524 -9.80 -13.16 7.16
N LYS A 525 -10.56 -14.10 7.74
CA LYS A 525 -10.25 -14.92 8.94
C LYS A 525 -9.21 -16.05 8.75
N SER A 526 -8.26 -15.95 7.82
CA SER A 526 -7.23 -17.01 7.64
C SER A 526 -5.89 -16.67 8.31
N PRO A 527 -5.15 -17.67 8.82
CA PRO A 527 -3.82 -17.49 9.36
C PRO A 527 -2.84 -17.29 8.20
N ILE A 528 -2.60 -16.05 7.80
CA ILE A 528 -1.57 -15.71 6.82
C ILE A 528 -0.37 -15.16 7.60
N ASN A 529 0.83 -15.62 7.24
CA ASN A 529 2.08 -15.04 7.74
C ASN A 529 2.20 -13.61 7.20
N CYS A 530 2.07 -12.62 8.08
CA CYS A 530 2.03 -11.20 7.71
C CYS A 530 3.41 -10.63 7.33
N PHE A 531 4.44 -11.47 7.45
CA PHE A 531 5.78 -11.18 6.96
C PHE A 531 6.16 -12.32 6.00
N SER A 532 6.01 -12.10 4.69
CA SER A 532 6.50 -12.97 3.62
C SER A 532 7.10 -12.07 2.54
N LEU A 533 8.24 -12.30 1.89
CA LEU A 533 9.13 -13.45 1.78
C LEU A 533 10.40 -12.94 1.08
N ASN A 534 11.56 -12.92 1.75
CA ASN A 534 12.87 -13.01 1.09
C ASN A 534 13.43 -14.41 1.41
N ALA A 535 12.91 -15.43 0.74
CA ALA A 535 13.57 -16.72 0.67
C ALA A 535 14.60 -16.68 -0.46
N ILE A 536 15.79 -16.19 -0.14
CA ILE A 536 17.02 -16.50 -0.87
C ILE A 536 17.92 -17.24 0.12
N LEU A 537 18.20 -18.50 -0.22
CA LEU A 537 19.26 -19.38 0.27
C LEU A 537 19.14 -19.95 1.71
N ILE A 538 18.31 -20.98 1.87
CA ILE A 538 18.70 -22.14 2.68
C ILE A 538 18.87 -23.31 1.71
N TYR A 539 20.06 -23.44 1.12
CA TYR A 539 20.63 -24.70 0.64
C TYR A 539 22.09 -24.43 0.27
N LYS A 540 22.99 -24.63 1.24
CA LYS A 540 24.36 -25.13 1.10
C LYS A 540 25.06 -24.97 2.45
N ASN A 541 25.14 -26.07 3.20
CA ASN A 541 26.34 -26.49 3.94
C ASN A 541 26.00 -27.71 4.80
N TYR A 542 25.85 -28.86 4.14
CA TYR A 542 26.14 -30.18 4.71
C TYR A 542 26.46 -31.11 3.55
N VAL A 543 27.70 -31.07 3.07
CA VAL A 543 28.52 -32.21 2.62
C VAL A 543 29.92 -31.61 2.41
N PHE A 544 30.85 -31.92 3.31
CA PHE A 544 32.27 -32.22 3.04
C PHE A 544 33.00 -32.31 4.38
N TYR A 545 33.10 -33.53 4.91
CA TYR A 545 34.27 -33.95 5.70
C TYR A 545 34.52 -35.43 5.43
N ARG A 546 35.80 -35.74 5.19
CA ARG A 546 36.48 -37.04 5.09
C ARG A 546 36.62 -37.67 3.70
N HIS A 547 37.72 -37.30 3.04
CA HIS A 547 38.86 -38.21 2.87
C HIS A 547 40.16 -37.42 2.68
N GLY A 548 41.25 -37.85 3.33
CA GLY A 548 42.57 -37.27 3.12
C GLY A 548 43.59 -37.37 4.27
N SER A 549 43.70 -38.50 4.99
CA SER A 549 44.98 -39.12 5.40
C SER A 549 44.69 -40.56 5.82
#